data_AF-A0A5N5LT31-F1
#
_entry.id   AF-A0A5N5LT31-F1
#
_cell.length_a   1.000
_cell.length_b   1.000
_cell.length_c   1.000
_cell.angle_alpha   90.00
_cell.angle_beta   90.00
_cell.angle_gamma   90.00
#
_symmetry.space_group_name_H-M   'P 1'
#
loop_
_entity.id
_entity.type
_entity.pdbx_description
1 polymer ?
#
loop_
_entity_poly.entity_id
_entity_poly.type
_entity_poly.pdbx_seq_one_letter_code
_entity_poly.pdbx_strand_id
1 'polypeptide(L)'
;MKFSLTVSALLQGAAVIAMPAANHSENDLVRRATSFWYANMDHTGNARGYAPDLDPDFSYPVFMAATAGDGASIQRAINAGSNGASRHSQWLASQPRVVYIPPGTYTVSQSIKMNTDTILMGDATNPPIIKASSSWSGEARLVNGQDPGTGESGELSFAVGLKNLVLDTTSIPGGNAFTALYWGVAQAAQLQNVRITMASSVNGQGHTGIELGRGSTLGLADVRVERGQNGIWHNGHQQALYKSIYFFQNTVGMLITGASTVSIIAPTFDTCGTGVHHTSGSAPWIGLIDAKSVNSGVTFVTDVTRTPTQTSPGSPPVRCSALRAMSTSSPMETRLDATRSMARPHPPVSALLPWHRMATTPCSPLPTMPTTPSRISSMSRIQLRMAAARSWAITRSMSQASLNQILQFAAANNKIAYFPFGKYRVDSTLLIPKGSRIVGEAWATITGNGPFFKDANNPKPVVAVGNGGDVGTAQIQDMRFTVSDVLPGAIIVQFNMAGSSPGQVALWNSLVTVGGTLGASALTNSCNDPSNECKAAFIGMHFAPTSSVYVEVSFLIPS
;
A
#
# COMPACT_ATOMS: atom_id res chain seq x y z
N MET A 1 69.23 -37.50 2.37
CA MET A 1 69.85 -36.45 1.54
C MET A 1 68.92 -36.20 0.36
N LYS A 2 68.59 -34.93 0.10
CA LYS A 2 67.65 -34.44 -0.92
C LYS A 2 68.10 -34.80 -2.34
N PHE A 3 67.17 -35.04 -3.27
CA PHE A 3 67.22 -34.46 -4.63
C PHE A 3 65.82 -34.41 -5.26
N SER A 4 65.49 -33.23 -5.77
CA SER A 4 64.29 -32.89 -6.56
C SER A 4 64.26 -33.60 -7.92
N LEU A 5 63.06 -33.90 -8.41
CA LEU A 5 62.76 -33.89 -9.84
C LEU A 5 61.28 -33.54 -10.07
N THR A 6 61.11 -32.41 -10.75
CA THR A 6 59.89 -31.80 -11.29
C THR A 6 59.22 -32.71 -12.31
N VAL A 7 57.89 -32.87 -12.23
CA VAL A 7 57.03 -33.24 -13.38
C VAL A 7 55.82 -32.32 -13.38
N SER A 8 55.70 -31.56 -14.47
CA SER A 8 54.58 -30.69 -14.81
C SER A 8 53.32 -31.50 -15.08
N ALA A 9 52.19 -31.09 -14.49
CA ALA A 9 50.86 -31.53 -14.91
C ALA A 9 50.09 -30.32 -15.44
N LEU A 10 49.68 -30.41 -16.70
CA LEU A 10 48.82 -29.46 -17.39
C LEU A 10 47.47 -29.31 -16.65
N LEU A 11 47.14 -28.10 -16.20
CA LEU A 11 45.76 -27.71 -15.95
C LEU A 11 45.19 -27.10 -17.24
N GLN A 12 44.23 -27.80 -17.84
CA GLN A 12 43.33 -27.20 -18.82
C GLN A 12 42.41 -26.22 -18.10
N GLY A 13 42.46 -24.95 -18.51
CA GLY A 13 41.61 -23.90 -18.01
C GLY A 13 40.17 -24.08 -18.47
N ALA A 14 39.26 -24.30 -17.54
CA ALA A 14 37.85 -23.98 -17.75
C ALA A 14 37.71 -22.46 -17.72
N ALA A 15 37.36 -21.87 -18.88
CA ALA A 15 37.08 -20.45 -19.00
C ALA A 15 35.92 -20.09 -18.05
N VAL A 16 36.23 -19.29 -17.03
CA VAL A 16 35.22 -18.63 -16.21
C VAL A 16 34.56 -17.58 -17.09
N ILE A 17 33.34 -17.84 -17.54
CA ILE A 17 32.50 -16.79 -18.13
C ILE A 17 32.21 -15.82 -16.99
N ALA A 18 32.88 -14.66 -17.03
CA ALA A 18 32.61 -13.57 -16.10
C ALA A 18 31.14 -13.15 -16.25
N MET A 19 30.36 -13.33 -15.18
CA MET A 19 29.05 -12.70 -15.06
C MET A 19 29.24 -11.17 -15.06
N PRO A 20 28.29 -10.39 -15.60
CA PRO A 20 28.37 -8.94 -15.54
C PRO A 20 28.46 -8.50 -14.08
N ALA A 21 29.47 -7.69 -13.75
CA ALA A 21 29.57 -7.08 -12.44
C ALA A 21 28.32 -6.25 -12.18
N ALA A 22 27.51 -6.65 -11.20
CA ALA A 22 26.45 -5.80 -10.68
C ALA A 22 27.06 -4.48 -10.16
N ASN A 23 26.36 -3.36 -10.37
CA ASN A 23 26.70 -1.98 -9.98
C ASN A 23 27.03 -1.80 -8.48
N HIS A 24 28.16 -2.32 -8.02
CA HIS A 24 28.63 -2.13 -6.64
C HIS A 24 28.91 -0.65 -6.34
N SER A 25 29.40 0.12 -7.33
CA SER A 25 29.72 1.54 -7.16
C SER A 25 28.50 2.44 -6.93
N GLU A 26 27.38 2.22 -7.62
CA GLU A 26 26.19 3.06 -7.48
C GLU A 26 25.50 2.84 -6.13
N ASN A 27 25.36 1.59 -5.69
CA ASN A 27 24.78 1.28 -4.38
C ASN A 27 25.62 1.86 -3.23
N ASP A 28 26.95 1.87 -3.36
CA ASP A 28 27.84 2.48 -2.37
C ASP A 28 27.73 4.02 -2.35
N LEU A 29 27.52 4.67 -3.50
CA LEU A 29 27.24 6.10 -3.57
C LEU A 29 25.90 6.46 -2.93
N VAL A 30 24.87 5.64 -3.17
CA VAL A 30 23.55 5.80 -2.55
C VAL A 30 23.62 5.66 -1.02
N ARG A 31 24.34 4.66 -0.51
CA ARG A 31 24.56 4.47 0.94
C ARG A 31 25.27 5.65 1.60
N ARG A 32 26.22 6.28 0.92
CA ARG A 32 26.92 7.47 1.42
C ARG A 32 26.05 8.72 1.43
N ALA A 33 25.03 8.79 0.58
CA ALA A 33 24.19 9.96 0.40
C ALA A 33 23.11 10.14 1.49
N THR A 34 22.82 9.10 2.28
CA THR A 34 21.72 9.15 3.27
C THR A 34 21.97 8.30 4.51
N SER A 35 21.38 8.73 5.64
CA SER A 35 21.27 7.91 6.86
C SER A 35 20.00 7.05 6.92
N PHE A 36 19.15 7.08 5.89
CA PHE A 36 17.93 6.28 5.86
C PHE A 36 18.28 4.80 5.85
N TRP A 37 17.62 4.04 6.73
CA TRP A 37 17.98 2.66 7.01
C TRP A 37 17.85 1.76 5.77
N TYR A 38 16.84 1.98 4.92
CA TYR A 38 16.52 1.06 3.83
C TYR A 38 17.64 1.01 2.79
N ALA A 39 18.19 2.16 2.41
CA ALA A 39 19.34 2.25 1.51
C ALA A 39 20.60 1.57 2.08
N ASN A 40 20.75 1.62 3.41
CA ASN A 40 21.93 1.15 4.13
C ASN A 40 21.89 -0.32 4.53
N MET A 41 20.79 -1.04 4.24
CA MET A 41 20.74 -2.48 4.43
C MET A 41 21.52 -3.23 3.37
N ASP A 42 21.88 -4.48 3.69
CA ASP A 42 22.51 -5.38 2.73
C ASP A 42 21.46 -5.95 1.78
N HIS A 43 21.42 -5.41 0.56
CA HIS A 43 20.56 -5.89 -0.53
C HIS A 43 21.27 -6.88 -1.45
N THR A 44 22.34 -7.52 -0.96
CA THR A 44 23.17 -8.45 -1.73
C THR A 44 23.25 -9.83 -1.08
N GLY A 45 23.83 -10.79 -1.80
CA GLY A 45 24.12 -12.13 -1.27
C GLY A 45 22.89 -12.85 -0.69
N ASN A 46 23.00 -13.25 0.57
CA ASN A 46 21.98 -13.99 1.32
C ASN A 46 20.97 -13.09 2.06
N ALA A 47 21.26 -11.79 2.13
CA ALA A 47 20.44 -10.81 2.85
C ALA A 47 19.41 -10.12 1.94
N ARG A 48 19.60 -10.22 0.61
CA ARG A 48 18.69 -9.69 -0.41
C ARG A 48 17.33 -10.41 -0.42
N GLY A 49 16.32 -9.70 -0.92
CA GLY A 49 15.05 -10.30 -1.32
C GLY A 49 15.19 -11.34 -2.44
N TYR A 50 14.32 -12.33 -2.40
CA TYR A 50 14.32 -13.51 -3.25
C TYR A 50 12.92 -13.83 -3.75
N ALA A 51 12.74 -13.91 -5.06
CA ALA A 51 11.49 -14.34 -5.70
C ALA A 51 11.54 -15.86 -5.96
N PRO A 52 10.97 -16.71 -5.09
CA PRO A 52 11.11 -18.17 -5.16
C PRO A 52 10.40 -18.83 -6.34
N ASP A 53 9.40 -18.17 -6.91
CA ASP A 53 8.53 -18.78 -7.90
C ASP A 53 9.00 -18.55 -9.35
N LEU A 54 10.17 -17.92 -9.53
CA LEU A 54 10.79 -17.68 -10.84
C LEU A 54 11.78 -18.78 -11.26
N ASP A 55 11.63 -19.99 -10.72
CA ASP A 55 12.47 -21.15 -11.02
C ASP A 55 12.63 -21.38 -12.54
N PRO A 56 13.86 -21.59 -13.07
CA PRO A 56 15.15 -21.70 -12.38
C PRO A 56 15.92 -20.38 -12.19
N ASP A 57 15.35 -19.24 -12.63
CA ASP A 57 16.02 -17.95 -12.62
C ASP A 57 15.72 -17.11 -11.38
N PHE A 58 16.63 -17.24 -10.43
CA PHE A 58 16.61 -16.57 -9.16
C PHE A 58 17.40 -15.26 -9.11
N SER A 59 17.88 -14.79 -10.25
CA SER A 59 18.68 -13.55 -10.35
C SER A 59 17.83 -12.29 -10.26
N TYR A 60 16.49 -12.42 -10.29
CA TYR A 60 15.56 -11.31 -10.19
C TYR A 60 15.90 -10.41 -8.99
N PRO A 61 16.24 -9.13 -9.22
CA PRO A 61 16.48 -8.20 -8.13
C PRO A 61 15.12 -7.80 -7.58
N VAL A 62 14.91 -7.82 -6.26
CA VAL A 62 13.70 -7.25 -5.64
C VAL A 62 13.92 -5.76 -5.39
N PHE A 63 15.05 -5.42 -4.77
CA PHE A 63 15.53 -4.06 -4.60
C PHE A 63 16.30 -3.57 -5.82
N MET A 64 16.00 -2.36 -6.30
CA MET A 64 16.89 -1.59 -7.15
C MET A 64 16.86 -0.11 -6.77
N ALA A 65 18.00 0.56 -6.91
CA ALA A 65 18.10 2.00 -6.67
C ALA A 65 18.07 2.76 -8.00
N ALA A 66 17.37 3.90 -8.02
CA ALA A 66 17.49 4.88 -9.09
C ALA A 66 18.85 5.59 -9.00
N THR A 67 19.48 5.84 -10.14
CA THR A 67 20.73 6.61 -10.22
C THR A 67 20.43 8.06 -9.81
N ALA A 68 21.17 8.60 -8.85
CA ALA A 68 20.91 9.92 -8.27
C ALA A 68 20.80 11.02 -9.36
N GLY A 69 19.68 11.74 -9.36
CA GLY A 69 19.39 12.82 -10.32
C GLY A 69 18.97 12.37 -11.73
N ASP A 70 19.09 11.09 -12.08
CA ASP A 70 18.65 10.57 -13.38
C ASP A 70 17.20 10.09 -13.31
N GLY A 71 16.26 10.93 -13.77
CA GLY A 71 14.83 10.59 -13.80
C GLY A 71 14.50 9.37 -14.67
N ALA A 72 15.23 9.14 -15.76
CA ALA A 72 15.00 8.00 -16.64
C ALA A 72 15.39 6.67 -15.98
N SER A 73 16.31 6.70 -15.01
CA SER A 73 16.69 5.51 -14.24
C SER A 73 15.52 4.91 -13.45
N ILE A 74 14.53 5.72 -13.06
CA ILE A 74 13.33 5.25 -12.34
C ILE A 74 12.53 4.29 -13.22
N GLN A 75 12.23 4.66 -14.47
CA GLN A 75 11.49 3.77 -15.38
C GLN A 75 12.28 2.51 -15.72
N ARG A 76 13.60 2.63 -15.94
CA ARG A 76 14.48 1.46 -16.15
C ARG A 76 14.42 0.53 -14.94
N ALA A 77 14.40 1.10 -13.73
CA ALA A 77 14.33 0.34 -12.50
C ALA A 77 12.97 -0.36 -12.29
N ILE A 78 11.87 0.27 -12.68
CA ILE A 78 10.54 -0.35 -12.65
C ILE A 78 10.49 -1.57 -13.56
N ASN A 79 11.03 -1.45 -14.78
CA ASN A 79 10.86 -2.43 -15.84
C ASN A 79 11.79 -3.64 -15.75
N ALA A 80 12.97 -3.50 -15.14
CA ALA A 80 13.99 -4.55 -15.18
C ALA A 80 13.49 -5.85 -14.55
N GLY A 81 13.62 -6.93 -15.32
CA GLY A 81 13.47 -8.31 -14.89
C GLY A 81 14.83 -9.00 -14.71
N SER A 82 14.83 -10.32 -14.76
CA SER A 82 16.07 -11.12 -14.72
C SER A 82 16.78 -11.13 -16.07
N ASN A 83 18.10 -11.28 -16.07
CA ASN A 83 18.90 -11.48 -17.29
C ASN A 83 18.64 -10.47 -18.44
N GLY A 84 18.32 -9.21 -18.09
CA GLY A 84 18.02 -8.16 -19.08
C GLY A 84 16.62 -8.21 -19.69
N ALA A 85 15.76 -9.12 -19.26
CA ALA A 85 14.35 -9.17 -19.66
C ALA A 85 13.53 -8.06 -18.99
N SER A 86 12.31 -7.84 -19.48
CA SER A 86 11.30 -7.02 -18.83
C SER A 86 10.43 -7.85 -17.89
N ARG A 87 9.88 -7.22 -16.85
CA ARG A 87 8.89 -7.85 -15.96
C ARG A 87 7.60 -8.19 -16.70
N HIS A 88 6.93 -9.23 -16.23
CA HIS A 88 5.57 -9.58 -16.64
C HIS A 88 4.60 -8.49 -16.18
N SER A 89 3.64 -8.13 -17.02
CA SER A 89 2.71 -7.01 -16.78
C SER A 89 1.70 -7.26 -15.64
N GLN A 90 1.28 -8.51 -15.43
CA GLN A 90 0.17 -8.78 -14.49
C GLN A 90 0.49 -9.85 -13.43
N TRP A 91 1.76 -10.22 -13.26
CA TRP A 91 2.10 -11.20 -12.23
C TRP A 91 2.12 -10.56 -10.85
N LEU A 92 1.11 -10.88 -10.05
CA LEU A 92 1.07 -10.56 -8.64
C LEU A 92 1.94 -11.55 -7.84
N ALA A 93 2.64 -11.06 -6.82
CA ALA A 93 3.40 -11.84 -5.83
C ALA A 93 4.63 -12.60 -6.35
N SER A 94 4.93 -12.53 -7.65
CA SER A 94 5.95 -13.37 -8.29
C SER A 94 7.16 -12.56 -8.74
N GLN A 95 6.97 -11.29 -9.09
CA GLN A 95 8.04 -10.36 -9.50
C GLN A 95 7.90 -9.03 -8.75
N PRO A 96 8.06 -9.03 -7.42
CA PRO A 96 7.90 -7.82 -6.62
C PRO A 96 9.12 -6.90 -6.76
N ARG A 97 8.87 -5.61 -6.92
CA ARG A 97 9.91 -4.60 -7.09
C ARG A 97 9.79 -3.53 -6.02
N VAL A 98 10.90 -3.23 -5.34
CA VAL A 98 11.08 -1.94 -4.67
C VAL A 98 12.10 -1.14 -5.46
N VAL A 99 11.68 -0.01 -6.01
CA VAL A 99 12.57 1.00 -6.58
C VAL A 99 12.85 2.03 -5.50
N TYR A 100 14.04 1.99 -4.91
CA TYR A 100 14.50 2.99 -3.99
C TYR A 100 14.98 4.24 -4.74
N ILE A 101 14.50 5.42 -4.34
CA ILE A 101 14.86 6.70 -4.94
C ILE A 101 15.65 7.50 -3.89
N PRO A 102 16.98 7.64 -4.04
CA PRO A 102 17.80 8.48 -3.16
C PRO A 102 17.35 9.94 -3.15
N PRO A 103 17.73 10.75 -2.15
CA PRO A 103 17.45 12.18 -2.15
C PRO A 103 17.97 12.88 -3.42
N GLY A 104 17.15 13.75 -4.01
CA GLY A 104 17.50 14.50 -5.22
C GLY A 104 16.28 14.96 -6.00
N THR A 105 16.53 15.65 -7.11
CA THR A 105 15.50 16.02 -8.09
C THR A 105 15.69 15.22 -9.37
N TYR A 106 14.62 14.54 -9.78
CA TYR A 106 14.57 13.60 -10.89
C TYR A 106 13.64 14.18 -11.94
N THR A 107 14.19 14.98 -12.85
CA THR A 107 13.39 15.60 -13.91
C THR A 107 13.11 14.60 -15.04
N VAL A 108 11.85 14.46 -15.42
CA VAL A 108 11.39 13.59 -16.51
C VAL A 108 10.52 14.36 -17.49
N SER A 109 10.56 13.99 -18.77
CA SER A 109 9.79 14.59 -19.86
C SER A 109 8.68 13.69 -20.41
N GLN A 110 8.51 12.51 -19.82
CA GLN A 110 7.52 11.49 -20.16
C GLN A 110 7.02 10.81 -18.89
N SER A 111 5.82 10.22 -18.96
CA SER A 111 5.18 9.56 -17.83
C SER A 111 5.99 8.39 -17.29
N ILE A 112 6.16 8.33 -15.97
CA ILE A 112 6.61 7.12 -15.28
C ILE A 112 5.41 6.18 -15.19
N LYS A 113 5.52 4.99 -15.78
CA LYS A 113 4.48 3.96 -15.78
C LYS A 113 4.85 2.88 -14.79
N MET A 114 3.98 2.65 -13.81
CA MET A 114 4.15 1.59 -12.83
C MET A 114 3.90 0.22 -13.46
N ASN A 115 4.49 -0.81 -12.85
CA ASN A 115 4.09 -2.20 -13.11
C ASN A 115 3.38 -2.79 -11.89
N THR A 116 2.56 -3.82 -12.08
CA THR A 116 2.01 -4.62 -10.98
C THR A 116 3.13 -5.06 -10.02
N ASP A 117 2.83 -5.16 -8.72
CA ASP A 117 3.77 -5.61 -7.67
C ASP A 117 5.00 -4.67 -7.53
N THR A 118 4.80 -3.35 -7.60
CA THR A 118 5.89 -2.34 -7.55
C THR A 118 5.67 -1.29 -6.47
N ILE A 119 6.70 -1.01 -5.67
CA ILE A 119 6.75 0.12 -4.74
C ILE A 119 7.86 1.09 -5.17
N LEU A 120 7.51 2.36 -5.42
CA LEU A 120 8.48 3.46 -5.44
C LEU A 120 8.68 3.95 -4.01
N MET A 121 9.90 3.85 -3.50
CA MET A 121 10.24 4.22 -2.14
C MET A 121 11.31 5.30 -2.13
N GLY A 122 10.92 6.53 -1.85
CA GLY A 122 11.87 7.60 -1.58
C GLY A 122 12.49 7.50 -0.20
N ASP A 123 13.57 8.25 -0.02
CA ASP A 123 14.17 8.47 1.28
C ASP A 123 13.22 9.22 2.24
N ALA A 124 12.87 8.61 3.38
CA ALA A 124 11.95 9.24 4.32
C ALA A 124 12.53 10.45 5.06
N THR A 125 13.86 10.61 5.09
CA THR A 125 14.56 11.70 5.80
C THR A 125 14.71 12.94 4.93
N ASN A 126 14.81 12.74 3.61
CA ASN A 126 14.84 13.79 2.60
C ASN A 126 14.14 13.29 1.33
N PRO A 127 12.79 13.36 1.29
CA PRO A 127 11.99 12.83 0.17
C PRO A 127 12.45 13.38 -1.19
N PRO A 128 12.76 12.51 -2.17
CA PRO A 128 13.14 12.96 -3.49
C PRO A 128 11.96 13.56 -4.26
N ILE A 129 12.31 14.43 -5.20
CA ILE A 129 11.36 15.13 -6.07
C ILE A 129 11.39 14.50 -7.45
N ILE A 130 10.28 13.90 -7.87
CA ILE A 130 10.04 13.55 -9.28
C ILE A 130 9.39 14.77 -9.92
N LYS A 131 10.07 15.39 -10.90
CA LYS A 131 9.67 16.67 -11.47
C LYS A 131 9.32 16.55 -12.95
N ALA A 132 8.14 17.03 -13.34
CA ALA A 132 7.79 17.18 -14.74
C ALA A 132 8.64 18.28 -15.38
N SER A 133 9.28 17.99 -16.51
CA SER A 133 9.96 18.99 -17.34
C SER A 133 8.96 19.91 -18.04
N SER A 134 9.33 21.17 -18.27
CA SER A 134 8.56 22.08 -19.14
C SER A 134 8.52 21.61 -20.61
N SER A 135 9.44 20.74 -21.00
CA SER A 135 9.53 20.10 -22.34
C SER A 135 8.70 18.82 -22.44
N TRP A 136 7.61 18.71 -21.68
CA TRP A 136 6.83 17.47 -21.57
C TRP A 136 6.29 16.98 -22.91
N SER A 137 6.30 15.66 -23.10
CA SER A 137 5.77 15.00 -24.28
C SER A 137 5.01 13.72 -23.92
N GLY A 138 3.98 13.38 -24.70
CA GLY A 138 3.16 12.19 -24.49
C GLY A 138 1.96 12.43 -23.58
N GLU A 139 1.59 11.41 -22.80
CA GLU A 139 0.44 11.44 -21.90
C GLU A 139 0.60 12.56 -20.86
N ALA A 140 -0.47 13.34 -20.62
CA ALA A 140 -0.46 14.51 -19.73
C ALA A 140 -0.47 14.13 -18.24
N ARG A 141 0.40 13.20 -17.84
CA ARG A 141 0.45 12.61 -16.50
C ARG A 141 1.88 12.35 -16.06
N LEU A 142 2.29 12.82 -14.87
CA LEU A 142 3.67 12.61 -14.39
C LEU A 142 3.93 11.15 -14.00
N VAL A 143 3.10 10.58 -13.12
CA VAL A 143 3.15 9.16 -12.74
C VAL A 143 1.81 8.50 -13.08
N ASN A 144 1.87 7.40 -13.82
CA ASN A 144 0.74 6.52 -14.08
C ASN A 144 0.87 5.28 -13.20
N GLY A 145 0.02 5.19 -12.18
CA GLY A 145 -0.02 4.08 -11.22
C GLY A 145 -0.53 2.77 -11.79
N GLN A 146 -1.20 2.81 -12.95
CA GLN A 146 -1.78 1.65 -13.60
C GLN A 146 -0.73 0.91 -14.43
N ASP A 147 -0.69 -0.41 -14.32
CA ASP A 147 0.13 -1.24 -15.20
C ASP A 147 -0.35 -1.11 -16.66
N PRO A 148 0.54 -0.77 -17.62
CA PRO A 148 0.16 -0.63 -19.02
C PRO A 148 -0.49 -1.87 -19.63
N GLY A 149 -0.15 -3.06 -19.14
CA GLY A 149 -0.70 -4.33 -19.61
C GLY A 149 -2.16 -4.57 -19.22
N THR A 150 -2.74 -3.77 -18.33
CA THR A 150 -4.18 -3.86 -18.00
C THR A 150 -5.08 -3.03 -18.91
N GLY A 151 -4.50 -2.25 -19.83
CA GLY A 151 -5.26 -1.43 -20.78
C GLY A 151 -6.10 -0.37 -20.09
N GLU A 152 -7.43 -0.45 -20.20
CA GLU A 152 -8.37 0.43 -19.49
C GLU A 152 -8.93 -0.20 -18.19
N SER A 153 -8.51 -1.42 -17.86
CA SER A 153 -9.02 -2.19 -16.72
C SER A 153 -8.16 -1.99 -15.48
N GLY A 154 -8.29 -0.80 -14.88
CA GLY A 154 -7.61 -0.48 -13.63
C GLY A 154 -7.94 -1.45 -12.48
N GLU A 155 -9.09 -2.15 -12.54
CA GLU A 155 -9.47 -3.21 -11.61
C GLU A 155 -8.55 -4.45 -11.65
N LEU A 156 -7.67 -4.54 -12.66
CA LEU A 156 -6.66 -5.60 -12.77
C LEU A 156 -5.26 -5.15 -12.35
N SER A 157 -5.06 -3.87 -11.98
CA SER A 157 -3.76 -3.30 -11.63
C SER A 157 -3.54 -3.30 -10.13
N PHE A 158 -3.14 -4.43 -9.58
CA PHE A 158 -2.95 -4.65 -8.14
C PHE A 158 -1.55 -4.25 -7.65
N ALA A 159 -1.43 -4.10 -6.33
CA ALA A 159 -0.14 -4.10 -5.62
C ALA A 159 0.86 -3.05 -6.14
N VAL A 160 0.47 -1.78 -6.12
CA VAL A 160 1.37 -0.66 -6.43
C VAL A 160 1.48 0.30 -5.25
N GLY A 161 2.67 0.84 -4.99
CA GLY A 161 2.89 1.71 -3.84
C GLY A 161 3.78 2.91 -4.15
N LEU A 162 3.43 4.08 -3.61
CA LEU A 162 4.33 5.24 -3.56
C LEU A 162 4.56 5.62 -2.10
N LYS A 163 5.83 5.71 -1.68
CA LYS A 163 6.22 6.03 -0.31
C LYS A 163 7.28 7.12 -0.26
N ASN A 164 7.06 8.16 0.54
CA ASN A 164 8.04 9.22 0.83
C ASN A 164 8.51 9.96 -0.44
N LEU A 165 7.58 10.46 -1.26
CA LEU A 165 7.90 11.10 -2.54
C LEU A 165 7.29 12.49 -2.63
N VAL A 166 7.97 13.37 -3.36
CA VAL A 166 7.39 14.63 -3.85
C VAL A 166 7.16 14.51 -5.35
N LEU A 167 5.92 14.72 -5.79
CA LEU A 167 5.56 14.85 -7.20
C LEU A 167 5.38 16.33 -7.52
N ASP A 168 6.18 16.85 -8.44
CA ASP A 168 6.21 18.28 -8.78
C ASP A 168 5.88 18.49 -10.26
N THR A 169 4.74 19.12 -10.53
CA THR A 169 4.29 19.47 -11.89
C THR A 169 4.37 20.97 -12.17
N THR A 170 4.99 21.77 -11.29
CA THR A 170 5.00 23.25 -11.35
C THR A 170 5.63 23.83 -12.62
N SER A 171 6.45 23.06 -13.33
CA SER A 171 7.04 23.48 -14.61
C SER A 171 6.09 23.34 -15.80
N ILE A 172 4.95 22.67 -15.63
CA ILE A 172 3.86 22.67 -16.60
C ILE A 172 2.98 23.90 -16.33
N PRO A 173 2.63 24.70 -17.35
CA PRO A 173 1.76 25.86 -17.16
C PRO A 173 0.44 25.50 -16.45
N GLY A 174 0.03 26.34 -15.50
CA GLY A 174 -1.13 26.09 -14.63
C GLY A 174 -2.49 26.16 -15.32
N GLY A 175 -2.57 26.72 -16.54
CA GLY A 175 -3.77 26.67 -17.37
C GLY A 175 -3.91 25.37 -18.19
N ASN A 176 -2.88 24.50 -18.21
CA ASN A 176 -2.93 23.24 -18.93
C ASN A 176 -3.55 22.15 -18.06
N ALA A 177 -4.39 21.28 -18.64
CA ALA A 177 -4.80 20.07 -17.97
C ALA A 177 -3.60 19.10 -17.86
N PHE A 178 -3.26 18.69 -16.64
CA PHE A 178 -2.14 17.78 -16.37
C PHE A 178 -2.35 17.07 -15.04
N THR A 179 -2.09 15.77 -14.94
CA THR A 179 -2.28 15.02 -13.70
C THR A 179 -0.93 14.65 -13.08
N ALA A 180 -0.72 14.92 -11.78
CA ALA A 180 0.53 14.51 -11.14
C ALA A 180 0.58 12.99 -10.90
N LEU A 181 -0.54 12.41 -10.45
CA LEU A 181 -0.68 10.98 -10.23
C LEU A 181 -2.01 10.46 -10.80
N TYR A 182 -1.95 9.61 -11.81
CA TYR A 182 -3.13 8.85 -12.22
C TYR A 182 -3.18 7.52 -11.48
N TRP A 183 -4.30 7.27 -10.82
CA TRP A 183 -4.49 6.17 -9.87
C TRP A 183 -5.60 5.22 -10.32
N GLY A 184 -5.52 4.78 -11.58
CA GLY A 184 -6.38 3.74 -12.15
C GLY A 184 -5.99 2.34 -11.69
N VAL A 185 -6.05 2.08 -10.38
CA VAL A 185 -5.53 0.86 -9.77
C VAL A 185 -6.61 0.07 -9.04
N ALA A 186 -6.31 -1.18 -8.73
CA ALA A 186 -7.13 -2.06 -7.92
C ALA A 186 -6.72 -1.96 -6.45
N GLN A 187 -7.11 -2.96 -5.68
CA GLN A 187 -6.72 -3.10 -4.28
C GLN A 187 -5.24 -3.49 -4.14
N ALA A 188 -4.78 -3.57 -2.88
CA ALA A 188 -3.36 -3.67 -2.54
C ALA A 188 -2.51 -2.47 -3.03
N ALA A 189 -3.15 -1.39 -3.48
CA ALA A 189 -2.47 -0.16 -3.84
C ALA A 189 -2.40 0.80 -2.65
N GLN A 190 -1.30 1.53 -2.52
CA GLN A 190 -1.02 2.35 -1.33
C GLN A 190 -0.26 3.63 -1.62
N LEU A 191 -0.57 4.67 -0.85
CA LEU A 191 0.21 5.90 -0.76
C LEU A 191 0.60 6.11 0.70
N GLN A 192 1.82 6.58 0.93
CA GLN A 192 2.31 6.90 2.26
C GLN A 192 3.28 8.08 2.19
N ASN A 193 3.00 9.15 2.92
CA ASN A 193 3.87 10.33 2.99
C ASN A 193 4.22 10.86 1.58
N VAL A 194 3.18 11.17 0.80
CA VAL A 194 3.34 11.72 -0.56
C VAL A 194 2.95 13.19 -0.55
N ARG A 195 3.82 14.04 -1.10
CA ARG A 195 3.51 15.44 -1.36
C ARG A 195 3.35 15.65 -2.86
N ILE A 196 2.32 16.37 -3.27
CA ILE A 196 2.09 16.77 -4.64
C ILE A 196 2.05 18.30 -4.69
N THR A 197 2.89 18.91 -5.51
CA THR A 197 2.93 20.37 -5.68
C THR A 197 2.72 20.70 -7.16
N MET A 198 1.65 21.47 -7.43
CA MET A 198 1.23 21.81 -8.78
C MET A 198 1.37 23.31 -9.06
N ALA A 199 1.27 23.70 -10.33
CA ALA A 199 1.03 25.10 -10.66
C ALA A 199 -0.39 25.50 -10.23
N SER A 200 -0.60 26.77 -9.86
CA SER A 200 -1.95 27.28 -9.59
C SER A 200 -2.80 27.25 -10.86
N SER A 201 -4.08 26.92 -10.74
CA SER A 201 -5.03 26.95 -11.85
C SER A 201 -5.19 28.36 -12.44
N VAL A 202 -5.63 28.43 -13.69
CA VAL A 202 -5.91 29.68 -14.41
C VAL A 202 -7.29 29.54 -15.06
N ASN A 203 -8.21 30.48 -14.78
CA ASN A 203 -9.54 30.54 -15.39
C ASN A 203 -10.35 29.24 -15.29
N GLY A 204 -10.27 28.54 -14.15
CA GLY A 204 -10.99 27.28 -13.93
C GLY A 204 -10.40 26.05 -14.65
N GLN A 205 -9.20 26.18 -15.21
CA GLN A 205 -8.44 25.11 -15.83
C GLN A 205 -7.14 24.89 -15.08
N GLY A 206 -6.64 23.66 -15.06
CA GLY A 206 -5.31 23.38 -14.52
C GLY A 206 -5.08 21.94 -14.10
N HIS A 207 -4.10 21.78 -13.22
CA HIS A 207 -3.61 20.45 -12.85
C HIS A 207 -4.57 19.72 -11.91
N THR A 208 -4.53 18.39 -11.96
CA THR A 208 -5.14 17.49 -10.97
C THR A 208 -4.02 16.78 -10.19
N GLY A 209 -4.09 16.79 -8.86
CA GLY A 209 -3.07 16.14 -8.04
C GLY A 209 -3.14 14.63 -8.19
N ILE A 210 -4.24 14.02 -7.77
CA ILE A 210 -4.53 12.60 -7.98
C ILE A 210 -5.82 12.44 -8.77
N GLU A 211 -5.76 11.77 -9.91
CA GLU A 211 -6.93 11.38 -10.69
C GLU A 211 -7.21 9.89 -10.48
N LEU A 212 -8.30 9.55 -9.80
CA LEU A 212 -8.78 8.18 -9.73
C LEU A 212 -9.68 7.91 -10.93
N GLY A 213 -9.09 7.40 -12.00
CA GLY A 213 -9.83 6.86 -13.15
C GLY A 213 -10.53 5.54 -12.83
N ARG A 214 -10.86 4.74 -13.85
CA ARG A 214 -11.44 3.41 -13.66
C ARG A 214 -10.54 2.53 -12.78
N GLY A 215 -11.10 1.90 -11.74
CA GLY A 215 -10.38 1.06 -10.80
C GLY A 215 -11.19 0.72 -9.55
N SER A 216 -10.56 0.03 -8.59
CA SER A 216 -11.23 -0.56 -7.42
C SER A 216 -10.32 -0.58 -6.19
N THR A 217 -9.61 0.51 -5.91
CA THR A 217 -8.75 0.61 -4.73
C THR A 217 -9.55 0.65 -3.42
N LEU A 218 -8.87 0.47 -2.29
CA LEU A 218 -9.50 0.54 -0.97
C LEU A 218 -9.29 1.88 -0.27
N GLY A 219 -8.10 2.44 -0.36
CA GLY A 219 -7.87 3.74 0.25
C GLY A 219 -6.54 4.40 -0.07
N LEU A 220 -6.51 5.69 0.21
CA LEU A 220 -5.38 6.60 0.05
C LEU A 220 -5.21 7.33 1.38
N ALA A 221 -3.99 7.38 1.89
CA ALA A 221 -3.71 8.01 3.17
C ALA A 221 -2.44 8.87 3.12
N ASP A 222 -2.33 9.81 4.05
CA ASP A 222 -1.12 10.59 4.32
C ASP A 222 -0.55 11.30 3.09
N VAL A 223 -1.43 11.98 2.36
CA VAL A 223 -1.08 12.78 1.17
C VAL A 223 -1.28 14.27 1.45
N ARG A 224 -0.30 15.09 1.07
CA ARG A 224 -0.44 16.55 0.97
C ARG A 224 -0.50 16.97 -0.49
N VAL A 225 -1.56 17.65 -0.90
CA VAL A 225 -1.76 18.11 -2.28
C VAL A 225 -1.91 19.62 -2.31
N GLU A 226 -1.04 20.29 -3.07
CA GLU A 226 -0.93 21.75 -3.09
C GLU A 226 -1.24 22.34 -4.48
N ARG A 227 -2.04 23.42 -4.50
CA ARG A 227 -2.41 24.20 -5.69
C ARG A 227 -3.19 23.38 -6.73
N GLY A 228 -3.14 23.74 -8.01
CA GLY A 228 -3.89 23.06 -9.06
C GLY A 228 -5.39 23.34 -9.05
N GLN A 229 -6.07 22.87 -10.10
CA GLN A 229 -7.51 22.96 -10.26
C GLN A 229 -8.21 22.00 -9.29
N ASN A 230 -7.78 20.74 -9.27
CA ASN A 230 -8.31 19.71 -8.39
C ASN A 230 -7.17 19.12 -7.54
N GLY A 231 -7.36 19.03 -6.23
CA GLY A 231 -6.45 18.26 -5.38
C GLY A 231 -6.55 16.77 -5.71
N ILE A 232 -7.74 16.21 -5.53
CA ILE A 232 -8.09 14.85 -5.96
C ILE A 232 -9.32 14.92 -6.85
N TRP A 233 -9.30 14.20 -7.96
CA TRP A 233 -10.45 13.98 -8.83
C TRP A 233 -10.83 12.51 -8.84
N HIS A 234 -11.99 12.19 -8.25
CA HIS A 234 -12.57 10.85 -8.25
C HIS A 234 -13.49 10.68 -9.46
N ASN A 235 -12.98 9.98 -10.49
CA ASN A 235 -13.53 9.93 -11.84
C ASN A 235 -13.75 8.49 -12.35
N GLY A 236 -14.76 7.82 -11.81
CA GLY A 236 -15.16 6.48 -12.25
C GLY A 236 -14.51 5.33 -11.47
N HIS A 237 -13.83 5.62 -10.36
CA HIS A 237 -13.36 4.61 -9.44
C HIS A 237 -14.54 4.04 -8.63
N GLN A 238 -14.56 2.73 -8.37
CA GLN A 238 -15.71 2.09 -7.73
C GLN A 238 -15.89 2.58 -6.28
N GLN A 239 -14.84 2.44 -5.48
CA GLN A 239 -14.81 2.89 -4.10
C GLN A 239 -13.43 3.41 -3.70
N ALA A 240 -13.36 4.29 -2.70
CA ALA A 240 -12.11 4.59 -2.01
C ALA A 240 -12.37 5.26 -0.64
N LEU A 241 -11.51 4.95 0.33
CA LEU A 241 -11.38 5.66 1.59
C LEU A 241 -10.18 6.62 1.52
N TYR A 242 -10.40 7.89 1.84
CA TYR A 242 -9.38 8.92 1.92
C TYR A 242 -9.16 9.25 3.38
N LYS A 243 -7.94 9.12 3.87
CA LYS A 243 -7.63 9.40 5.27
C LYS A 243 -6.50 10.42 5.38
N SER A 244 -6.68 11.41 6.25
CA SER A 244 -5.61 12.37 6.59
C SER A 244 -5.01 13.07 5.37
N ILE A 245 -5.86 13.39 4.38
CA ILE A 245 -5.45 14.14 3.19
C ILE A 245 -5.44 15.63 3.52
N TYR A 246 -4.32 16.28 3.21
CA TYR A 246 -4.14 17.72 3.40
C TYR A 246 -4.20 18.43 2.05
N PHE A 247 -5.28 19.16 1.80
CA PHE A 247 -5.49 20.01 0.64
C PHE A 247 -5.06 21.44 0.97
N PHE A 248 -4.18 22.03 0.17
CA PHE A 248 -3.66 23.37 0.37
C PHE A 248 -3.74 24.21 -0.90
N GLN A 249 -4.50 25.31 -0.90
CA GLN A 249 -4.60 26.24 -2.03
C GLN A 249 -5.13 25.63 -3.35
N ASN A 250 -5.83 24.48 -3.28
CA ASN A 250 -6.51 23.93 -4.46
C ASN A 250 -7.75 24.76 -4.80
N THR A 251 -8.10 24.92 -6.08
CA THR A 251 -9.40 25.51 -6.45
C THR A 251 -10.55 24.65 -5.94
N VAL A 252 -10.46 23.34 -6.18
CA VAL A 252 -11.33 22.31 -5.59
C VAL A 252 -10.43 21.30 -4.89
N GLY A 253 -10.63 21.06 -3.59
CA GLY A 253 -9.89 20.05 -2.83
C GLY A 253 -10.15 18.67 -3.40
N MET A 254 -11.40 18.21 -3.34
CA MET A 254 -11.85 16.93 -3.88
C MET A 254 -13.02 17.11 -4.85
N LEU A 255 -12.81 16.78 -6.12
CA LEU A 255 -13.83 16.71 -7.15
C LEU A 255 -14.34 15.27 -7.30
N ILE A 256 -15.64 15.04 -7.27
CA ILE A 256 -16.26 13.73 -7.43
C ILE A 256 -17.24 13.80 -8.61
N THR A 257 -16.91 13.12 -9.70
CA THR A 257 -17.74 13.06 -10.91
C THR A 257 -18.34 11.68 -11.17
N GLY A 258 -17.72 10.62 -10.63
CA GLY A 258 -18.19 9.25 -10.79
C GLY A 258 -17.66 8.34 -9.70
N ALA A 259 -18.53 7.78 -8.85
CA ALA A 259 -18.15 6.78 -7.85
C ALA A 259 -19.35 5.90 -7.45
N SER A 260 -19.10 4.81 -6.73
CA SER A 260 -20.15 4.11 -5.97
C SER A 260 -20.12 4.52 -4.49
N THR A 261 -18.94 4.48 -3.85
CA THR A 261 -18.78 4.81 -2.42
C THR A 261 -17.49 5.58 -2.16
N VAL A 262 -17.58 6.72 -1.49
CA VAL A 262 -16.44 7.56 -1.11
C VAL A 262 -16.49 7.84 0.39
N SER A 263 -15.45 7.44 1.13
CA SER A 263 -15.29 7.80 2.55
C SER A 263 -14.14 8.76 2.69
N ILE A 264 -14.31 9.89 3.36
CA ILE A 264 -13.29 10.91 3.57
C ILE A 264 -13.19 11.16 5.07
N ILE A 265 -12.07 10.77 5.67
CA ILE A 265 -11.87 10.77 7.12
C ILE A 265 -10.68 11.67 7.47
N ALA A 266 -10.90 12.59 8.40
CA ALA A 266 -9.91 13.58 8.84
C ALA A 266 -9.23 14.38 7.71
N PRO A 267 -9.95 14.85 6.67
CA PRO A 267 -9.34 15.74 5.68
C PRO A 267 -9.07 17.12 6.30
N THR A 268 -8.02 17.78 5.83
CA THR A 268 -7.82 19.21 6.07
C THR A 268 -7.90 19.96 4.75
N PHE A 269 -8.84 20.89 4.64
CA PHE A 269 -8.92 21.87 3.57
C PHE A 269 -8.37 23.19 4.09
N ASP A 270 -7.23 23.64 3.58
CA ASP A 270 -6.60 24.91 3.96
C ASP A 270 -6.47 25.82 2.75
N THR A 271 -7.16 26.96 2.81
CA THR A 271 -7.14 27.98 1.75
C THR A 271 -7.63 27.43 0.40
N CYS A 272 -8.54 26.45 0.41
CA CYS A 272 -9.16 25.90 -0.79
C CYS A 272 -10.36 26.75 -1.25
N GLY A 273 -10.61 26.83 -2.56
CA GLY A 273 -11.82 27.47 -3.08
C GLY A 273 -13.08 26.73 -2.65
N THR A 274 -13.10 25.41 -2.91
CA THR A 274 -14.13 24.47 -2.46
C THR A 274 -13.44 23.25 -1.85
N GLY A 275 -13.94 22.73 -0.73
CA GLY A 275 -13.46 21.50 -0.10
C GLY A 275 -13.79 20.28 -0.93
N VAL A 276 -15.07 19.89 -0.96
CA VAL A 276 -15.60 18.78 -1.77
C VAL A 276 -16.66 19.29 -2.75
N HIS A 277 -16.51 18.98 -4.04
CA HIS A 277 -17.51 19.25 -5.07
C HIS A 277 -17.95 17.94 -5.72
N HIS A 278 -19.23 17.61 -5.61
CA HIS A 278 -19.86 16.48 -6.26
C HIS A 278 -20.73 16.95 -7.43
N THR A 279 -20.49 16.44 -8.65
CA THR A 279 -21.28 16.80 -9.84
C THR A 279 -22.45 15.84 -10.05
N SER A 280 -23.45 16.23 -10.85
CA SER A 280 -24.70 15.48 -11.04
C SER A 280 -24.57 14.19 -11.87
N GLY A 281 -23.37 13.86 -12.36
CA GLY A 281 -23.10 12.69 -13.23
C GLY A 281 -23.11 11.33 -12.52
N SER A 282 -23.15 11.30 -11.18
CA SER A 282 -23.26 10.07 -10.40
C SER A 282 -24.04 10.30 -9.09
N ALA A 283 -24.42 9.21 -8.41
CA ALA A 283 -25.11 9.27 -7.13
C ALA A 283 -24.42 8.37 -6.08
N PRO A 284 -23.13 8.63 -5.77
CA PRO A 284 -22.37 7.85 -4.82
C PRO A 284 -22.88 8.03 -3.39
N TRP A 285 -22.56 7.09 -2.52
CA TRP A 285 -22.51 7.35 -1.09
C TRP A 285 -21.26 8.18 -0.78
N ILE A 286 -21.39 9.28 -0.06
CA ILE A 286 -20.25 10.11 0.38
C ILE A 286 -20.30 10.29 1.90
N GLY A 287 -19.29 9.80 2.60
CA GLY A 287 -19.08 10.05 4.03
C GLY A 287 -17.97 11.08 4.23
N LEU A 288 -18.24 12.15 4.97
CA LEU A 288 -17.23 13.15 5.36
C LEU A 288 -17.19 13.23 6.90
N ILE A 289 -16.09 12.74 7.46
CA ILE A 289 -15.91 12.52 8.90
C ILE A 289 -14.67 13.27 9.36
N ASP A 290 -14.76 13.95 10.51
CA ASP A 290 -13.66 14.68 11.16
C ASP A 290 -12.96 15.72 10.27
N ALA A 291 -13.71 16.33 9.35
CA ALA A 291 -13.16 17.30 8.41
C ALA A 291 -12.81 18.63 9.07
N LYS A 292 -11.65 19.18 8.70
CA LYS A 292 -11.22 20.53 9.08
C LYS A 292 -11.19 21.43 7.85
N SER A 293 -11.90 22.56 7.91
CA SER A 293 -11.88 23.59 6.86
C SER A 293 -11.34 24.89 7.44
N VAL A 294 -10.24 25.39 6.87
CA VAL A 294 -9.48 26.56 7.34
C VAL A 294 -9.31 27.51 6.17
N ASN A 295 -9.68 28.79 6.33
CA ASN A 295 -9.54 29.83 5.31
C ASN A 295 -10.07 29.45 3.91
N SER A 296 -10.96 28.48 3.85
CA SER A 296 -11.46 27.89 2.61
C SER A 296 -12.87 28.38 2.34
N GLY A 297 -13.31 28.29 1.09
CA GLY A 297 -14.70 28.55 0.73
C GLY A 297 -15.61 27.40 1.16
N VAL A 298 -16.45 26.90 0.25
CA VAL A 298 -17.50 25.93 0.62
C VAL A 298 -16.89 24.56 0.94
N THR A 299 -17.10 24.04 2.15
CA THR A 299 -16.56 22.72 2.54
C THR A 299 -17.15 21.56 1.73
N PHE A 300 -18.46 21.58 1.42
CA PHE A 300 -19.11 20.56 0.61
C PHE A 300 -20.21 21.16 -0.26
N VAL A 301 -20.21 20.87 -1.57
CA VAL A 301 -21.24 21.27 -2.52
C VAL A 301 -21.59 20.10 -3.45
N THR A 302 -22.88 19.98 -3.79
CA THR A 302 -23.38 18.98 -4.72
C THR A 302 -24.30 19.63 -5.76
N ASP A 303 -24.13 19.26 -7.03
CA ASP A 303 -24.96 19.74 -8.14
C ASP A 303 -26.27 18.95 -8.27
N VAL A 304 -26.48 17.91 -7.44
CA VAL A 304 -27.70 17.11 -7.43
C VAL A 304 -28.82 17.87 -6.71
N THR A 305 -29.79 18.37 -7.47
CA THR A 305 -31.03 18.92 -6.93
C THR A 305 -32.00 17.81 -6.52
N ARG A 306 -32.45 17.79 -5.26
CA ARG A 306 -33.52 16.89 -4.83
C ARG A 306 -34.65 17.69 -4.16
N THR A 307 -35.87 17.55 -4.69
CA THR A 307 -37.08 18.16 -4.13
C THR A 307 -37.38 17.54 -2.75
N PRO A 308 -37.52 18.32 -1.67
CA PRO A 308 -37.73 17.77 -0.33
C PRO A 308 -39.19 17.35 -0.17
N THR A 309 -39.48 16.04 -0.20
CA THR A 309 -40.80 15.50 0.17
C THR A 309 -40.71 14.73 1.50
N GLN A 310 -40.83 15.47 2.62
CA GLN A 310 -41.54 15.13 3.86
C GLN A 310 -41.03 16.01 5.01
N THR A 311 -41.92 16.83 5.57
CA THR A 311 -41.69 17.59 6.82
C THR A 311 -42.51 16.93 7.93
N SER A 312 -41.86 16.36 8.94
CA SER A 312 -42.52 16.05 10.22
C SER A 312 -42.57 17.33 11.08
N PRO A 313 -43.70 17.66 11.73
CA PRO A 313 -43.81 18.86 12.55
C PRO A 313 -42.89 18.77 13.78
N GLY A 314 -42.06 19.80 14.01
CA GLY A 314 -41.23 19.92 15.22
C GLY A 314 -39.71 19.76 15.03
N SER A 315 -39.22 19.57 13.80
CA SER A 315 -37.78 19.63 13.47
C SER A 315 -37.53 20.79 12.49
N PRO A 316 -36.47 21.61 12.65
CA PRO A 316 -36.17 22.64 11.67
C PRO A 316 -35.93 21.99 10.29
N PRO A 317 -36.51 22.54 9.21
CA PRO A 317 -36.52 21.89 7.91
C PRO A 317 -35.14 21.90 7.27
N VAL A 318 -34.66 20.72 6.87
CA VAL A 318 -33.71 20.60 5.75
C VAL A 318 -34.54 20.77 4.48
N ARG A 319 -34.44 21.94 3.84
CA ARG A 319 -34.95 22.19 2.50
C ARG A 319 -33.79 22.58 1.59
N CYS A 320 -33.51 21.73 0.60
CA CYS A 320 -32.73 22.06 -0.58
C CYS A 320 -33.60 22.89 -1.53
N SER A 321 -33.25 24.16 -1.73
CA SER A 321 -33.57 24.98 -2.90
C SER A 321 -32.72 26.25 -2.83
N ALA A 322 -31.88 26.47 -3.84
CA ALA A 322 -30.95 27.58 -4.05
C ALA A 322 -29.74 27.67 -3.08
N LEU A 323 -28.54 27.63 -3.70
CA LEU A 323 -27.23 28.09 -3.21
C LEU A 323 -27.21 28.56 -1.74
N ARG A 324 -26.64 27.76 -0.84
CA ARG A 324 -26.01 28.33 0.36
C ARG A 324 -24.79 27.53 0.82
N ALA A 325 -23.65 28.20 0.68
CA ALA A 325 -22.37 27.86 1.24
C ALA A 325 -22.44 27.67 2.76
N MET A 326 -21.76 26.66 3.30
CA MET A 326 -21.31 26.72 4.69
C MET A 326 -20.14 27.71 4.73
N SER A 327 -20.37 28.91 5.27
CA SER A 327 -19.33 29.93 5.45
C SER A 327 -18.63 29.80 6.81
N THR A 328 -17.40 30.27 6.84
CA THR A 328 -16.43 30.26 7.94
C THR A 328 -16.93 30.96 9.22
N SER A 329 -17.16 30.20 10.29
CA SER A 329 -16.87 30.64 11.66
C SER A 329 -16.97 29.48 12.66
N SER A 330 -15.83 29.15 13.28
CA SER A 330 -15.60 28.20 14.40
C SER A 330 -15.14 26.78 14.01
N PRO A 331 -14.15 26.20 14.71
CA PRO A 331 -13.73 24.82 14.50
C PRO A 331 -14.81 23.88 15.05
N MET A 332 -15.83 23.61 14.26
CA MET A 332 -16.76 22.51 14.54
C MET A 332 -16.25 21.27 13.80
N GLU A 333 -15.99 20.19 14.54
CA GLU A 333 -15.99 18.82 14.02
C GLU A 333 -17.26 18.65 13.18
N THR A 334 -17.12 18.78 11.87
CA THR A 334 -18.26 18.72 10.96
C THR A 334 -18.35 17.27 10.49
N ARG A 335 -19.17 16.46 11.16
CA ARG A 335 -19.58 15.16 10.63
C ARG A 335 -20.76 15.38 9.68
N LEU A 336 -20.49 15.30 8.38
CA LEU A 336 -21.54 15.28 7.36
C LEU A 336 -21.70 13.82 6.90
N ASP A 337 -22.63 13.11 7.52
CA ASP A 337 -23.15 11.85 6.97
C ASP A 337 -24.09 12.19 5.81
N ALA A 338 -23.55 12.45 4.62
CA ALA A 338 -24.34 12.46 3.38
C ALA A 338 -24.65 11.02 2.96
N THR A 339 -25.21 10.25 3.90
CA THR A 339 -25.75 8.93 3.64
C THR A 339 -27.05 9.07 2.85
N ARG A 340 -27.45 8.01 2.15
CA ARG A 340 -28.82 7.78 1.68
C ARG A 340 -29.80 7.80 2.87
N SER A 341 -30.11 8.99 3.35
CA SER A 341 -31.14 9.28 4.35
C SER A 341 -32.00 10.46 3.87
N MET A 342 -32.50 10.37 2.63
CA MET A 342 -33.95 10.15 2.52
C MET A 342 -34.11 8.66 2.24
N ALA A 343 -34.05 7.86 3.31
CA ALA A 343 -34.24 6.42 3.24
C ALA A 343 -35.71 6.15 2.93
N ARG A 344 -35.99 5.48 1.81
CA ARG A 344 -37.13 4.56 1.76
C ARG A 344 -36.60 3.21 2.26
N PRO A 345 -37.02 2.73 3.44
CA PRO A 345 -36.86 1.32 3.76
C PRO A 345 -37.89 0.55 2.93
N HIS A 346 -37.44 -0.43 2.15
CA HIS A 346 -38.26 -1.60 1.90
C HIS A 346 -37.84 -2.64 2.94
N PRO A 347 -38.56 -2.79 4.07
CA PRO A 347 -38.41 -3.97 4.90
C PRO A 347 -39.27 -5.10 4.32
N PRO A 348 -39.06 -6.34 4.79
CA PRO A 348 -40.11 -6.74 5.71
C PRO A 348 -39.55 -7.15 7.07
N VAL A 349 -40.35 -6.77 8.07
CA VAL A 349 -40.50 -7.32 9.42
C VAL A 349 -39.59 -6.80 10.54
N SER A 350 -40.30 -6.06 11.42
CA SER A 350 -40.23 -5.97 12.88
C SER A 350 -39.21 -5.07 13.60
N ALA A 351 -39.80 -4.14 14.37
CA ALA A 351 -39.27 -3.37 15.50
C ALA A 351 -38.32 -2.21 15.17
N LEU A 352 -38.91 -1.10 14.72
CA LEU A 352 -38.33 0.24 14.83
C LEU A 352 -38.19 0.62 16.31
N LEU A 353 -36.99 0.46 16.88
CA LEU A 353 -36.59 1.21 18.06
C LEU A 353 -36.25 2.65 17.64
N PRO A 354 -36.63 3.67 18.43
CA PRO A 354 -36.31 5.06 18.12
C PRO A 354 -34.78 5.27 18.08
N TRP A 355 -34.32 5.89 16.99
CA TRP A 355 -32.93 6.27 16.75
C TRP A 355 -32.43 7.15 17.91
N HIS A 356 -31.57 6.58 18.75
CA HIS A 356 -30.88 7.34 19.77
C HIS A 356 -29.82 8.21 19.09
N ARG A 357 -29.79 9.51 19.43
CA ARG A 357 -28.63 10.36 19.17
C ARG A 357 -27.43 9.69 19.81
N MET A 358 -26.46 9.22 19.02
CA MET A 358 -25.17 8.79 19.58
C MET A 358 -24.53 10.01 20.25
N ALA A 359 -24.29 9.90 21.54
CA ALA A 359 -23.56 10.90 22.30
C ALA A 359 -22.18 11.12 21.68
N THR A 360 -21.86 12.38 21.41
CA THR A 360 -20.55 12.85 20.92
C THR A 360 -19.52 12.66 22.04
N THR A 361 -18.68 11.64 21.92
CA THR A 361 -17.37 11.63 22.59
C THR A 361 -16.35 12.12 21.57
N PRO A 362 -15.39 12.99 21.95
CA PRO A 362 -14.30 13.39 21.06
C PRO A 362 -13.63 12.14 20.50
N CYS A 363 -13.47 12.07 19.18
CA CYS A 363 -12.77 10.96 18.56
C CYS A 363 -11.32 10.98 19.06
N SER A 364 -10.81 9.86 19.55
CA SER A 364 -9.36 9.75 19.85
C SER A 364 -8.57 10.03 18.56
N PRO A 365 -7.37 10.65 18.63
CA PRO A 365 -6.58 10.91 17.43
C PRO A 365 -6.42 9.62 16.63
N LEU A 366 -6.79 9.67 15.35
CA LEU A 366 -6.68 8.51 14.47
C LEU A 366 -5.22 8.08 14.40
N PRO A 367 -4.90 6.78 14.57
CA PRO A 367 -3.54 6.30 14.46
C PRO A 367 -2.97 6.65 13.08
N THR A 368 -1.84 7.34 13.01
CA THR A 368 -1.11 7.52 11.75
C THR A 368 -0.20 6.33 11.52
N MET A 369 0.09 6.01 10.25
CA MET A 369 1.13 5.04 9.97
C MET A 369 2.44 5.51 10.61
N PRO A 370 3.08 4.69 11.46
CA PRO A 370 4.38 5.07 11.99
C PRO A 370 5.35 5.21 10.82
N THR A 371 5.81 6.44 10.55
CA THR A 371 6.99 6.63 9.71
C THR A 371 8.11 5.86 10.39
N THR A 372 8.72 4.89 9.70
CA THR A 372 9.91 4.23 10.27
C THR A 372 10.89 5.35 10.63
N PRO A 373 11.31 5.49 11.91
CA PRO A 373 11.96 6.72 12.34
C PRO A 373 13.19 7.01 11.47
N SER A 374 13.32 8.27 11.07
CA SER A 374 14.33 8.81 10.15
C SER A 374 15.76 8.50 10.58
N ARG A 375 15.98 8.27 11.88
CA ARG A 375 17.23 7.76 12.45
C ARG A 375 16.95 6.55 13.33
N ILE A 376 17.08 5.37 12.73
CA ILE A 376 17.24 4.11 13.46
C ILE A 376 18.54 3.51 12.94
N SER A 377 19.56 3.42 13.80
CA SER A 377 20.84 2.79 13.45
C SER A 377 20.61 1.38 12.89
N SER A 378 21.48 0.91 11.99
CA SER A 378 21.44 -0.46 11.46
C SER A 378 21.46 -1.52 12.58
N MET A 379 22.07 -1.20 13.73
CA MET A 379 22.11 -2.02 14.94
C MET A 379 20.77 -2.17 15.67
N SER A 380 19.73 -1.40 15.32
CA SER A 380 18.38 -1.49 15.90
C SER A 380 17.43 -2.41 15.10
N ARG A 381 17.91 -3.07 14.06
CA ARG A 381 17.13 -3.99 13.23
C ARG A 381 17.81 -5.35 13.15
N ILE A 382 17.01 -6.40 12.99
CA ILE A 382 17.49 -7.73 12.62
C ILE A 382 16.97 -8.00 11.21
N GLN A 383 17.87 -7.94 10.25
CA GLN A 383 17.61 -8.39 8.89
C GLN A 383 17.68 -9.92 8.87
N LEU A 384 16.55 -10.57 8.57
CA LEU A 384 16.54 -12.01 8.37
C LEU A 384 17.46 -12.36 7.19
N ARG A 385 18.35 -13.34 7.38
CA ARG A 385 19.22 -13.85 6.31
C ARG A 385 18.69 -15.20 5.85
N MET A 386 18.51 -15.36 4.55
CA MET A 386 18.18 -16.67 3.98
C MET A 386 19.46 -17.51 3.85
N ALA A 387 19.46 -18.75 4.32
CA ALA A 387 20.61 -19.64 4.17
C ALA A 387 20.80 -20.03 2.69
N ALA A 388 22.06 -20.12 2.24
CA ALA A 388 22.40 -20.60 0.90
C ALA A 388 22.26 -22.14 0.86
N ALA A 389 21.26 -22.66 0.17
CA ALA A 389 21.17 -24.09 -0.14
C ALA A 389 21.02 -24.28 -1.65
N ARG A 390 22.02 -24.95 -2.25
CA ARG A 390 21.93 -25.48 -3.60
C ARG A 390 21.15 -26.79 -3.53
N SER A 391 20.04 -26.84 -4.27
CA SER A 391 19.42 -27.98 -4.95
C SER A 391 18.00 -28.42 -4.53
N TRP A 392 17.07 -28.21 -5.48
CA TRP A 392 15.96 -29.07 -5.93
C TRP A 392 14.95 -29.57 -4.87
N ALA A 393 14.03 -28.67 -4.49
CA ALA A 393 12.61 -28.88 -4.15
C ALA A 393 12.16 -27.77 -3.18
N ILE A 394 11.31 -26.86 -3.66
CA ILE A 394 10.40 -25.96 -2.94
C ILE A 394 10.84 -25.54 -1.51
N THR A 395 11.17 -24.23 -1.39
CA THR A 395 11.44 -23.44 -0.17
C THR A 395 12.92 -23.21 0.19
N ARG A 396 13.43 -22.02 -0.15
CA ARG A 396 14.52 -21.33 0.57
C ARG A 396 14.02 -20.85 1.95
N SER A 397 13.32 -21.71 2.68
CA SER A 397 12.70 -21.37 3.96
C SER A 397 13.72 -21.43 5.07
N MET A 398 13.80 -20.35 5.85
CA MET A 398 14.25 -20.47 7.22
C MET A 398 13.31 -21.44 7.92
N SER A 399 13.84 -22.38 8.71
CA SER A 399 12.97 -23.28 9.47
C SER A 399 12.02 -22.46 10.35
N GLN A 400 10.79 -22.93 10.53
CA GLN A 400 9.81 -22.25 11.39
C GLN A 400 10.37 -22.01 12.81
N ALA A 401 11.18 -22.94 13.33
CA ALA A 401 11.89 -22.77 14.59
C ALA A 401 12.81 -21.54 14.58
N SER A 402 13.55 -21.33 13.49
CA SER A 402 14.41 -20.15 13.31
C SER A 402 13.59 -18.86 13.23
N LEU A 403 12.45 -18.87 12.53
CA LEU A 403 11.56 -17.70 12.46
C LEU A 403 11.01 -17.31 13.83
N ASN A 404 10.54 -18.30 14.61
CA ASN A 404 10.08 -18.07 15.98
C ASN A 404 11.19 -17.48 16.87
N GLN A 405 12.40 -18.04 16.82
CA GLN A 405 13.54 -17.54 17.59
C GLN A 405 13.91 -16.10 17.23
N ILE A 406 13.90 -15.74 15.94
CA ILE A 406 14.24 -14.39 15.50
C ILE A 406 13.17 -13.38 15.92
N LEU A 407 11.90 -13.73 15.79
CA LEU A 407 10.80 -12.87 16.24
C LEU A 407 10.84 -12.65 17.76
N GLN A 408 11.10 -13.71 18.54
CA GLN A 408 11.31 -13.61 19.99
C GLN A 408 12.50 -12.74 20.34
N PHE A 409 13.66 -12.95 19.71
CA PHE A 409 14.85 -12.15 19.94
C PHE A 409 14.64 -10.69 19.57
N ALA A 410 13.98 -10.41 18.44
CA ALA A 410 13.67 -9.04 18.00
C ALA A 410 12.77 -8.32 19.01
N ALA A 411 11.68 -8.95 19.44
CA ALA A 411 10.76 -8.38 20.41
C ALA A 411 11.44 -8.16 21.78
N ALA A 412 12.19 -9.14 22.28
CA ALA A 412 12.88 -9.05 23.56
C ALA A 412 13.95 -7.95 23.61
N ASN A 413 14.54 -7.61 22.46
CA ASN A 413 15.60 -6.60 22.35
C ASN A 413 15.12 -5.28 21.72
N ASN A 414 13.80 -5.07 21.62
CA ASN A 414 13.17 -3.88 21.04
C ASN A 414 13.72 -3.52 19.64
N LYS A 415 13.90 -4.55 18.79
CA LYS A 415 14.38 -4.42 17.41
C LYS A 415 13.22 -4.53 16.43
N ILE A 416 13.44 -4.02 15.22
CA ILE A 416 12.55 -4.28 14.08
C ILE A 416 13.02 -5.57 13.39
N ALA A 417 12.12 -6.54 13.25
CA ALA A 417 12.32 -7.72 12.41
C ALA A 417 12.02 -7.33 10.96
N TYR A 418 13.07 -7.29 10.13
CA TYR A 418 12.95 -6.99 8.71
C TYR A 418 12.97 -8.28 7.89
N PHE A 419 11.93 -8.48 7.08
CA PHE A 419 11.77 -9.63 6.20
C PHE A 419 12.13 -9.20 4.76
N PRO A 420 13.33 -9.56 4.24
CA PRO A 420 13.58 -9.48 2.81
C PRO A 420 12.50 -10.25 2.05
N PHE A 421 12.23 -9.84 0.81
CA PHE A 421 11.14 -10.49 0.07
C PHE A 421 11.44 -11.97 -0.07
N GLY A 422 10.40 -12.79 0.07
CA GLY A 422 10.50 -14.23 0.02
C GLY A 422 9.22 -14.86 0.52
N LYS A 423 9.14 -16.19 0.36
CA LYS A 423 8.05 -17.00 0.90
C LYS A 423 8.54 -17.85 2.06
N TYR A 424 8.03 -17.52 3.23
CA TYR A 424 8.34 -18.14 4.51
C TYR A 424 7.22 -19.15 4.83
N ARG A 425 7.46 -20.41 4.45
CA ARG A 425 6.53 -21.51 4.73
C ARG A 425 6.51 -21.82 6.23
N VAL A 426 5.32 -22.03 6.77
CA VAL A 426 5.10 -22.51 8.13
C VAL A 426 4.16 -23.71 8.08
N ASP A 427 4.53 -24.78 8.78
CA ASP A 427 3.78 -26.05 8.82
C ASP A 427 2.99 -26.21 10.13
N SER A 428 3.13 -25.26 11.06
CA SER A 428 2.24 -25.04 12.19
C SER A 428 2.24 -23.55 12.57
N THR A 429 1.48 -23.17 13.60
CA THR A 429 1.31 -21.76 13.97
C THR A 429 2.64 -21.03 14.22
N LEU A 430 2.83 -19.91 13.51
CA LEU A 430 3.88 -18.93 13.79
C LEU A 430 3.36 -17.92 14.82
N LEU A 431 4.05 -17.78 15.94
CA LEU A 431 3.71 -16.79 16.97
C LEU A 431 4.52 -15.51 16.75
N ILE A 432 3.82 -14.39 16.53
CA ILE A 432 4.39 -13.04 16.63
C ILE A 432 4.25 -12.61 18.10
N PRO A 433 5.34 -12.54 18.88
CA PRO A 433 5.28 -12.24 20.31
C PRO A 433 4.92 -10.77 20.57
N LYS A 434 4.40 -10.47 21.76
CA LYS A 434 4.20 -9.08 22.20
C LYS A 434 5.52 -8.30 22.16
N GLY A 435 5.43 -7.01 21.82
CA GLY A 435 6.60 -6.13 21.63
C GLY A 435 7.14 -6.12 20.19
N SER A 436 6.59 -6.94 19.29
CA SER A 436 7.09 -7.07 17.92
C SER A 436 6.89 -5.83 17.07
N ARG A 437 7.88 -5.55 16.22
CA ARG A 437 7.78 -4.62 15.09
C ARG A 437 8.34 -5.31 13.85
N ILE A 438 7.52 -5.44 12.81
CA ILE A 438 7.79 -6.22 11.62
C ILE A 438 7.64 -5.33 10.39
N VAL A 439 8.61 -5.42 9.49
CA VAL A 439 8.60 -4.72 8.19
C VAL A 439 9.01 -5.71 7.11
N GLY A 440 8.16 -5.92 6.11
CA GLY A 440 8.54 -6.67 4.92
C GLY A 440 9.16 -5.80 3.83
N GLU A 441 9.89 -6.45 2.93
CA GLU A 441 10.30 -5.86 1.66
C GLU A 441 9.25 -6.15 0.59
N ALA A 442 8.76 -5.10 -0.07
CA ALA A 442 7.58 -5.17 -0.93
C ALA A 442 6.36 -5.75 -0.17
N TRP A 443 6.09 -7.04 -0.33
CA TRP A 443 5.09 -7.79 0.42
C TRP A 443 5.62 -9.19 0.78
N ALA A 444 6.68 -9.22 1.60
CA ALA A 444 7.30 -10.46 2.07
C ALA A 444 6.24 -11.40 2.66
N THR A 445 6.25 -12.66 2.25
CA THR A 445 5.07 -13.54 2.35
C THR A 445 5.27 -14.66 3.38
N ILE A 446 4.42 -14.74 4.39
CA ILE A 446 4.29 -15.92 5.26
C ILE A 446 3.16 -16.79 4.69
N THR A 447 3.43 -18.08 4.48
CA THR A 447 2.48 -19.01 3.88
C THR A 447 2.28 -20.27 4.73
N GLY A 448 1.04 -20.58 5.08
CA GLY A 448 0.67 -21.83 5.74
C GLY A 448 0.70 -23.01 4.78
N ASN A 449 1.16 -24.17 5.26
CA ASN A 449 1.15 -25.44 4.54
C ASN A 449 0.98 -26.62 5.51
N GLY A 450 0.68 -27.80 4.97
CA GLY A 450 0.77 -29.05 5.70
C GLY A 450 -0.50 -29.45 6.48
N PRO A 451 -0.48 -30.66 7.08
CA PRO A 451 -1.66 -31.30 7.66
C PRO A 451 -2.20 -30.57 8.90
N PHE A 452 -1.39 -29.76 9.59
CA PHE A 452 -1.79 -29.03 10.79
C PHE A 452 -2.98 -28.09 10.57
N PHE A 453 -3.19 -27.61 9.34
CA PHE A 453 -4.27 -26.68 8.98
C PHE A 453 -5.39 -27.33 8.14
N LYS A 454 -5.46 -28.67 8.06
CA LYS A 454 -6.45 -29.39 7.24
C LYS A 454 -7.78 -29.66 7.94
N ASP A 455 -7.87 -29.54 9.26
CA ASP A 455 -9.10 -29.85 10.01
C ASP A 455 -10.00 -28.62 10.20
N ALA A 456 -11.09 -28.55 9.43
CA ALA A 456 -12.08 -27.48 9.52
C ALA A 456 -12.90 -27.49 10.83
N ASN A 457 -12.99 -28.64 11.52
CA ASN A 457 -13.68 -28.73 12.81
C ASN A 457 -12.81 -28.23 13.97
N ASN A 458 -11.52 -28.04 13.73
CA ASN A 458 -10.55 -27.58 14.71
C ASN A 458 -9.60 -26.55 14.08
N PRO A 459 -10.12 -25.40 13.61
CA PRO A 459 -9.34 -24.44 12.84
C PRO A 459 -8.18 -23.88 13.68
N LYS A 460 -7.03 -23.67 13.02
CA LYS A 460 -5.77 -23.22 13.63
C LYS A 460 -5.21 -21.98 12.93
N PRO A 461 -4.65 -21.01 13.67
CA PRO A 461 -4.01 -19.86 13.08
C PRO A 461 -2.69 -20.23 12.40
N VAL A 462 -2.51 -19.81 11.15
CA VAL A 462 -1.20 -19.83 10.45
C VAL A 462 -0.27 -18.85 11.15
N VAL A 463 -0.73 -17.62 11.38
CA VAL A 463 -0.03 -16.62 12.19
C VAL A 463 -0.91 -16.19 13.36
N ALA A 464 -0.36 -16.27 14.58
CA ALA A 464 -0.97 -15.74 15.79
C ALA A 464 -0.20 -14.49 16.26
N VAL A 465 -0.89 -13.36 16.39
CA VAL A 465 -0.32 -12.10 16.90
C VAL A 465 -0.62 -11.98 18.39
N GLY A 466 0.40 -12.22 19.19
CA GLY A 466 0.33 -12.33 20.65
C GLY A 466 -0.47 -13.54 21.14
N ASN A 467 -0.51 -13.71 22.46
CA ASN A 467 -1.38 -14.65 23.15
C ASN A 467 -2.62 -13.93 23.70
N GLY A 468 -3.66 -14.70 24.06
CA GLY A 468 -4.83 -14.14 24.72
C GLY A 468 -4.46 -13.44 26.02
N GLY A 469 -4.85 -12.18 26.17
CA GLY A 469 -4.55 -11.36 27.35
C GLY A 469 -3.21 -10.60 27.27
N ASP A 470 -2.40 -10.80 26.23
CA ASP A 470 -1.24 -9.95 25.99
C ASP A 470 -1.70 -8.51 25.67
N VAL A 471 -1.04 -7.53 26.30
CA VAL A 471 -1.22 -6.11 26.03
C VAL A 471 0.15 -5.50 25.71
N GLY A 472 0.24 -4.73 24.63
CA GLY A 472 1.47 -4.03 24.26
C GLY A 472 1.57 -3.73 22.77
N THR A 473 2.78 -3.82 22.22
CA THR A 473 3.06 -3.45 20.82
C THR A 473 3.05 -4.65 19.89
N ALA A 474 2.37 -4.54 18.76
CA ALA A 474 2.59 -5.38 17.58
C ALA A 474 2.34 -4.53 16.33
N GLN A 475 3.40 -4.12 15.66
CA GLN A 475 3.31 -3.27 14.47
C GLN A 475 3.79 -4.06 13.26
N ILE A 476 2.91 -4.33 12.30
CA ILE A 476 3.20 -5.15 11.13
C ILE A 476 2.95 -4.30 9.88
N GLN A 477 3.94 -4.20 9.00
CA GLN A 477 3.80 -3.52 7.73
C GLN A 477 4.47 -4.25 6.56
N ASP A 478 3.97 -4.04 5.35
CA ASP A 478 4.56 -4.53 4.10
C ASP A 478 4.71 -6.07 4.06
N MET A 479 3.79 -6.79 4.70
CA MET A 479 3.77 -8.25 4.73
C MET A 479 2.60 -8.81 3.90
N ARG A 480 2.74 -10.04 3.42
CA ARG A 480 1.63 -10.85 2.91
C ARG A 480 1.47 -12.10 3.79
N PHE A 481 0.23 -12.44 4.10
CA PHE A 481 -0.14 -13.67 4.80
C PHE A 481 -1.06 -14.49 3.90
N THR A 482 -0.74 -15.77 3.72
CA THR A 482 -1.49 -16.62 2.78
C THR A 482 -1.39 -18.11 3.11
N VAL A 483 -1.95 -18.93 2.25
CA VAL A 483 -1.88 -20.40 2.24
C VAL A 483 -1.37 -20.86 0.87
N SER A 484 -0.61 -21.96 0.85
CA SER A 484 -0.04 -22.52 -0.39
C SER A 484 -0.65 -23.87 -0.79
N ASP A 485 -1.65 -24.33 -0.03
CA ASP A 485 -2.37 -25.60 -0.19
C ASP A 485 -3.84 -25.39 0.20
N VAL A 486 -4.71 -26.36 -0.10
CA VAL A 486 -6.13 -26.39 0.31
C VAL A 486 -6.19 -26.67 1.81
N LEU A 487 -6.30 -25.64 2.65
CA LEU A 487 -6.20 -25.74 4.10
C LEU A 487 -7.51 -25.29 4.78
N PRO A 488 -8.57 -26.11 4.77
CA PRO A 488 -9.90 -25.71 5.24
C PRO A 488 -9.98 -25.43 6.74
N GLY A 489 -8.94 -25.75 7.52
CA GLY A 489 -8.79 -25.39 8.93
C GLY A 489 -7.87 -24.18 9.16
N ALA A 490 -7.38 -23.50 8.13
CA ALA A 490 -6.46 -22.36 8.30
C ALA A 490 -7.21 -21.06 8.64
N ILE A 491 -6.89 -20.47 9.79
CA ILE A 491 -7.12 -19.05 10.07
C ILE A 491 -5.84 -18.31 9.65
N ILE A 492 -5.84 -17.52 8.59
CA ILE A 492 -4.58 -17.02 8.01
C ILE A 492 -3.85 -16.08 8.98
N VAL A 493 -4.56 -15.12 9.57
CA VAL A 493 -4.02 -14.27 10.64
C VAL A 493 -5.02 -14.15 11.78
N GLN A 494 -4.58 -14.45 12.99
CA GLN A 494 -5.37 -14.25 14.20
C GLN A 494 -4.68 -13.25 15.13
N PHE A 495 -5.37 -12.18 15.49
CA PHE A 495 -4.92 -11.26 16.54
C PHE A 495 -5.53 -11.64 17.88
N ASN A 496 -4.67 -11.88 18.88
CA ASN A 496 -5.08 -12.22 20.23
C ASN A 496 -4.80 -11.11 21.25
N MET A 497 -3.88 -10.20 20.92
CA MET A 497 -3.43 -9.15 21.82
C MET A 497 -4.09 -7.79 21.57
N ALA A 498 -4.08 -6.94 22.58
CA ALA A 498 -4.55 -5.56 22.51
C ALA A 498 -3.38 -4.56 22.59
N GLY A 499 -3.57 -3.37 22.03
CA GLY A 499 -2.71 -2.22 22.30
C GLY A 499 -2.96 -1.65 23.69
N SER A 500 -1.91 -1.14 24.34
CA SER A 500 -2.04 -0.28 25.53
C SER A 500 -2.57 1.12 25.19
N SER A 501 -2.65 1.45 23.90
CA SER A 501 -3.24 2.66 23.33
C SER A 501 -3.77 2.37 21.91
N PRO A 502 -4.75 3.15 21.40
CA PRO A 502 -5.28 2.96 20.05
C PRO A 502 -4.17 2.94 18.99
N GLY A 503 -4.20 1.95 18.09
CA GLY A 503 -3.22 1.81 17.01
C GLY A 503 -1.85 1.24 17.39
N GLN A 504 -1.62 0.88 18.66
CA GLN A 504 -0.34 0.28 19.06
C GLN A 504 -0.17 -1.18 18.60
N VAL A 505 -1.29 -1.91 18.49
CA VAL A 505 -1.38 -3.16 17.73
C VAL A 505 -2.03 -2.83 16.41
N ALA A 506 -1.30 -3.01 15.32
CA ALA A 506 -1.85 -2.72 14.01
C ALA A 506 -1.20 -3.47 12.85
N LEU A 507 -1.97 -3.51 11.77
CA LEU A 507 -1.59 -4.02 10.47
C LEU A 507 -1.74 -2.89 9.43
N TRP A 508 -0.63 -2.53 8.81
CA TRP A 508 -0.58 -1.52 7.76
C TRP A 508 -0.07 -2.13 6.47
N ASN A 509 -0.56 -1.67 5.32
CA ASN A 509 0.08 -1.95 4.02
C ASN A 509 0.35 -3.46 3.77
N SER A 510 -0.48 -4.31 4.34
CA SER A 510 -0.25 -5.75 4.38
C SER A 510 -1.42 -6.49 3.78
N LEU A 511 -1.13 -7.62 3.17
CA LEU A 511 -2.09 -8.36 2.37
C LEU A 511 -2.43 -9.67 3.06
N VAL A 512 -3.71 -10.01 3.10
CA VAL A 512 -4.17 -11.35 3.43
C VAL A 512 -4.75 -11.92 2.15
N THR A 513 -4.15 -12.96 1.59
CA THR A 513 -4.58 -13.51 0.29
C THR A 513 -4.85 -15.00 0.43
N VAL A 514 -5.75 -15.56 -0.37
CA VAL A 514 -6.13 -16.98 -0.33
C VAL A 514 -5.83 -17.64 -1.68
N GLY A 515 -4.58 -18.01 -1.93
CA GLY A 515 -4.20 -18.60 -3.22
C GLY A 515 -3.97 -17.55 -4.32
N GLY A 516 -4.28 -17.91 -5.58
CA GLY A 516 -4.25 -16.99 -6.73
C GLY A 516 -2.88 -16.44 -7.12
N THR A 517 -1.80 -16.99 -6.56
CA THR A 517 -0.42 -16.56 -6.81
C THR A 517 0.44 -17.72 -7.30
N LEU A 518 1.43 -17.42 -8.13
CA LEU A 518 2.42 -18.40 -8.58
C LEU A 518 3.06 -19.04 -7.34
N GLY A 519 3.21 -20.36 -7.29
CA GLY A 519 3.71 -21.09 -6.12
C GLY A 519 2.65 -21.62 -5.15
N ALA A 520 1.37 -21.37 -5.40
CA ALA A 520 0.24 -22.01 -4.72
C ALA A 520 -0.47 -23.02 -5.63
N SER A 521 0.29 -23.82 -6.40
CA SER A 521 -0.25 -24.70 -7.43
C SER A 521 -1.25 -25.73 -6.92
N ALA A 522 -1.13 -26.18 -5.66
CA ALA A 522 -2.13 -27.04 -5.03
C ALA A 522 -3.51 -26.36 -4.99
N LEU A 523 -3.59 -25.06 -4.68
CA LEU A 523 -4.84 -24.29 -4.75
C LEU A 523 -5.27 -24.06 -6.19
N THR A 524 -4.37 -23.60 -7.07
CA THR A 524 -4.71 -23.32 -8.48
C THR A 524 -5.22 -24.55 -9.21
N ASN A 525 -4.69 -25.73 -8.90
CA ASN A 525 -5.06 -27.00 -9.55
C ASN A 525 -6.32 -27.62 -8.93
N SER A 526 -6.62 -27.35 -7.66
CA SER A 526 -7.79 -27.93 -6.98
C SER A 526 -9.00 -26.99 -6.92
N CYS A 527 -8.79 -25.68 -6.97
CA CYS A 527 -9.84 -24.66 -6.86
C CYS A 527 -10.16 -24.01 -8.21
N ASN A 528 -10.43 -24.80 -9.25
CA ASN A 528 -10.67 -24.31 -10.62
C ASN A 528 -12.10 -24.57 -11.14
N ASP A 529 -12.92 -25.30 -10.40
CA ASP A 529 -14.29 -25.62 -10.77
C ASP A 529 -15.27 -25.06 -9.72
N PRO A 530 -16.10 -24.07 -10.05
CA PRO A 530 -17.07 -23.49 -9.11
C PRO A 530 -18.15 -24.49 -8.67
N SER A 531 -18.32 -25.61 -9.38
CA SER A 531 -19.26 -26.68 -9.02
C SER A 531 -18.72 -27.59 -7.90
N ASN A 532 -17.40 -27.55 -7.67
CA ASN A 532 -16.71 -28.35 -6.67
C ASN A 532 -16.09 -27.42 -5.62
N GLU A 533 -16.77 -27.28 -4.48
CA GLU A 533 -16.36 -26.35 -3.42
C GLU A 533 -14.91 -26.61 -2.96
N CYS A 534 -14.04 -25.64 -3.18
CA CYS A 534 -12.66 -25.68 -2.74
C CYS A 534 -12.49 -24.84 -1.47
N LYS A 535 -12.33 -25.50 -0.32
CA LYS A 535 -12.15 -24.82 0.97
C LYS A 535 -10.67 -24.49 1.20
N ALA A 536 -10.22 -23.42 0.54
CA ALA A 536 -8.83 -22.99 0.54
C ALA A 536 -8.31 -22.56 1.92
N ALA A 537 -9.13 -21.85 2.71
CA ALA A 537 -8.86 -21.42 4.08
C ALA A 537 -10.17 -21.36 4.87
N PHE A 538 -10.08 -21.41 6.20
CA PHE A 538 -11.25 -21.26 7.09
C PHE A 538 -11.66 -19.78 7.22
N ILE A 539 -10.71 -18.92 7.61
CA ILE A 539 -10.92 -17.47 7.82
C ILE A 539 -9.64 -16.72 7.39
N GLY A 540 -9.79 -15.58 6.72
CA GLY A 540 -8.67 -14.71 6.38
C GLY A 540 -8.08 -14.00 7.60
N MET A 541 -8.89 -13.22 8.32
CA MET A 541 -8.47 -12.47 9.50
C MET A 541 -9.46 -12.67 10.64
N HIS A 542 -8.94 -13.01 11.82
CA HIS A 542 -9.74 -13.21 13.03
C HIS A 542 -9.25 -12.29 14.16
N PHE A 543 -10.17 -11.55 14.75
CA PHE A 543 -9.92 -10.72 15.94
C PHE A 543 -10.51 -11.41 17.16
N ALA A 544 -9.67 -11.88 18.07
CA ALA A 544 -10.13 -12.54 19.29
C ALA A 544 -10.85 -11.55 20.23
N PRO A 545 -11.71 -12.03 21.15
CA PRO A 545 -12.50 -11.16 22.04
C PRO A 545 -11.70 -10.16 22.87
N THR A 546 -10.44 -10.49 23.20
CA THR A 546 -9.54 -9.64 23.99
C THR A 546 -8.61 -8.77 23.14
N SER A 547 -8.70 -8.86 21.82
CA SER A 547 -7.85 -8.10 20.90
C SER A 547 -8.35 -6.68 20.66
N SER A 548 -7.44 -5.77 20.35
CA SER A 548 -7.74 -4.42 19.90
C SER A 548 -6.72 -4.05 18.83
N VAL A 549 -7.18 -3.97 17.58
CA VAL A 549 -6.30 -3.89 16.41
C VAL A 549 -6.73 -2.76 15.50
N TYR A 550 -5.76 -2.00 15.03
CA TYR A 550 -5.95 -1.05 13.96
C TYR A 550 -5.56 -1.69 12.61
N VAL A 551 -6.40 -1.59 11.59
CA VAL A 551 -6.12 -2.16 10.26
C VAL A 551 -6.32 -1.09 9.21
N GLU A 552 -5.28 -0.81 8.44
CA GLU A 552 -5.30 0.22 7.41
C GLU A 552 -4.62 -0.25 6.14
N VAL A 553 -5.21 0.13 4.99
CA VAL A 553 -4.70 -0.15 3.63
C VAL A 553 -4.25 -1.62 3.53
N SER A 554 -5.04 -2.50 4.14
CA SER A 554 -4.79 -3.94 4.19
C SER A 554 -5.92 -4.61 3.45
N PHE A 555 -5.59 -5.46 2.49
CA PHE A 555 -6.56 -6.07 1.61
C PHE A 555 -6.69 -7.58 1.86
N LEU A 556 -7.93 -8.06 1.93
CA LEU A 556 -8.26 -9.48 1.94
C LEU A 556 -8.70 -9.91 0.53
N ILE A 557 -7.89 -10.73 -0.15
CA ILE A 557 -8.24 -11.34 -1.43
C ILE A 557 -8.72 -12.77 -1.18
N PRO A 558 -10.02 -13.08 -1.31
CA PRO A 558 -10.43 -14.40 -1.77
C PRO A 558 -10.14 -14.43 -3.28
N SER A 559 -9.13 -15.18 -3.71
CA SER A 559 -8.84 -15.37 -5.14
C SER A 559 -9.44 -16.65 -5.64
#